data_AF-A0A355T1A8-F1
#
_entry.id   AF-A0A355T1A8-F1
#
_cell.length_a   1.000
_cell.length_b   1.000
_cell.length_c   1.000
_cell.angle_alpha   90.00
_cell.angle_beta   90.00
_cell.angle_gamma   90.00
#
_symmetry.space_group_name_H-M   'P 1'
#
loop_
_entity.id
_entity.type
_entity.pdbx_description
1 polymer ?
#
loop_
_entity_poly.entity_id
_entity_poly.type
_entity_poly.pdbx_seq_one_letter_code
_entity_poly.pdbx_strand_id
1 'polypeptide(L)'
;MNKLFSKMTGQTVPISSGSDDVLQKLDEVISVCERVSKGDFEARIQNVPHEAGQTRDLCLRLNDLIDRTDAYIRESTACLGYMERNQYFRRISETGMLGAFLVASKTINAAADGVEQKMRDFDELASSLENAAGTLNKCAEEMRRSSSTSEEQATGVAAGAEEALTNVQTVAATAEELNSSIVEINRQITQSTEMTSNVERESQVAGAAIGELSQTSEQIGAIVELITGIAGQTNLLALNATIEAARAGEAGKGFAVVASEVKALAAQTAKATEEIEVQVSAVQEGTGRAVSSIELVTQTLASLNSASGAIAAAVEEQGAATTEIARSMSEASNGVGDISEGITGVSRNVQEASTGAAEILKISENLSSQAGLLKKSLERKTA
;
A
#
# COMPACT_ATOMS: atom_id res chain seq x y z
N MET A 1 -12.38 -157.22 6.09
CA MET A 1 -13.80 -157.65 6.10
C MET A 1 -14.65 -156.38 5.99
N ASN A 2 -15.37 -156.21 4.87
CA ASN A 2 -16.51 -155.31 4.60
C ASN A 2 -16.45 -153.86 5.13
N LYS A 3 -16.24 -152.80 4.34
CA LYS A 3 -17.03 -152.30 3.19
C LYS A 3 -18.54 -152.16 3.49
N LEU A 4 -19.01 -150.91 3.34
CA LEU A 4 -20.37 -150.42 3.03
C LEU A 4 -21.36 -150.14 4.17
N PHE A 5 -21.47 -148.85 4.53
CA PHE A 5 -22.66 -147.96 4.45
C PHE A 5 -22.25 -146.60 5.07
N SER A 6 -21.78 -145.59 4.32
CA SER A 6 -22.51 -144.62 3.49
C SER A 6 -23.49 -143.71 4.26
N LYS A 7 -23.13 -142.41 4.26
CA LYS A 7 -23.92 -141.17 4.45
C LYS A 7 -24.29 -140.71 5.87
N MET A 8 -23.57 -139.68 6.35
CA MET A 8 -24.08 -138.31 6.58
C MET A 8 -22.86 -137.37 6.71
N THR A 9 -22.48 -136.70 5.61
CA THR A 9 -22.50 -135.21 5.45
C THR A 9 -21.70 -134.48 6.54
N GLY A 10 -20.51 -133.94 6.29
CA GLY A 10 -20.09 -133.14 5.14
C GLY A 10 -20.26 -131.65 5.44
N GLN A 11 -19.34 -131.07 6.21
CA GLN A 11 -19.09 -129.62 6.21
C GLN A 11 -17.65 -129.36 6.71
N THR A 12 -16.72 -129.33 5.77
CA THR A 12 -15.44 -128.65 5.91
C THR A 12 -15.72 -127.15 5.93
N VAL A 13 -15.63 -126.51 7.10
CA VAL A 13 -15.62 -125.05 7.22
C VAL A 13 -14.24 -124.56 6.75
N PRO A 14 -14.13 -123.77 5.68
CA PRO A 14 -12.86 -123.19 5.27
C PRO A 14 -12.56 -121.96 6.15
N ILE A 15 -11.45 -121.99 6.88
CA ILE A 15 -10.95 -120.86 7.68
C ILE A 15 -10.05 -119.95 6.79
N SER A 16 -10.51 -119.54 5.59
CA SER A 16 -9.66 -118.72 4.70
C SER A 16 -10.32 -117.52 4.02
N SER A 17 -11.60 -117.19 4.27
CA SER A 17 -12.26 -116.07 3.57
C SER A 17 -12.04 -114.68 4.18
N GLY A 18 -11.66 -114.58 5.46
CA GLY A 18 -11.51 -113.29 6.14
C GLY A 18 -10.19 -112.55 5.88
N SER A 19 -9.14 -113.24 5.42
CA SER A 19 -7.81 -112.64 5.22
C SER A 19 -7.60 -112.09 3.80
N ASP A 20 -8.22 -112.71 2.79
CA ASP A 20 -8.15 -112.26 1.39
C ASP A 20 -8.96 -110.98 1.13
N ASP A 21 -10.12 -110.83 1.80
CA ASP A 21 -10.97 -109.63 1.69
C ASP A 21 -10.30 -108.38 2.31
N VAL A 22 -9.53 -108.58 3.38
CA VAL A 22 -8.72 -107.52 4.00
C VAL A 22 -7.56 -107.12 3.09
N LEU A 23 -6.87 -108.07 2.45
CA LEU A 23 -5.77 -107.79 1.50
C LEU A 23 -6.26 -107.03 0.27
N GLN A 24 -7.37 -107.46 -0.33
CA GLN A 24 -7.96 -106.78 -1.49
C GLN A 24 -8.41 -105.34 -1.15
N LYS A 25 -8.95 -105.11 0.06
CA LYS A 25 -9.34 -103.77 0.51
C LYS A 25 -8.13 -102.88 0.79
N LEU A 26 -7.01 -103.44 1.27
CA LEU A 26 -5.76 -102.71 1.43
C LEU A 26 -5.17 -102.27 0.08
N ASP A 27 -5.26 -103.10 -0.96
CA ASP A 27 -4.85 -102.72 -2.32
C ASP A 27 -5.67 -101.55 -2.88
N GLU A 28 -6.99 -101.54 -2.63
CA GLU A 28 -7.87 -100.41 -2.99
C GLU A 28 -7.49 -99.13 -2.23
N VAL A 29 -7.23 -99.24 -0.91
CA VAL A 29 -6.77 -98.13 -0.07
C VAL A 29 -5.45 -97.56 -0.60
N ILE A 30 -4.47 -98.40 -0.94
CA ILE A 30 -3.18 -97.99 -1.50
C ILE A 30 -3.38 -97.25 -2.83
N SER A 31 -4.21 -97.79 -3.73
CA SER A 31 -4.53 -97.15 -5.02
C SER A 31 -5.17 -95.77 -4.84
N VAL A 32 -6.10 -95.61 -3.90
CA VAL A 32 -6.69 -94.29 -3.57
C VAL A 32 -5.63 -93.36 -2.99
N CYS A 33 -4.79 -93.83 -2.05
CA CYS A 33 -3.68 -93.04 -1.51
C CYS A 33 -2.69 -92.59 -2.60
N GLU A 34 -2.38 -93.44 -3.59
CA GLU A 34 -1.53 -93.08 -4.72
C GLU A 34 -2.15 -91.96 -5.58
N ARG A 35 -3.46 -92.03 -5.86
CA ARG A 35 -4.18 -90.98 -6.60
C ARG A 35 -4.18 -89.66 -5.82
N VAL A 36 -4.54 -89.71 -4.54
CA VAL A 36 -4.55 -88.55 -3.64
C VAL A 36 -3.16 -87.93 -3.53
N SER A 37 -2.10 -88.74 -3.47
CA SER A 37 -0.70 -88.25 -3.45
C SER A 37 -0.30 -87.50 -4.73
N LYS A 38 -0.99 -87.76 -5.85
CA LYS A 38 -0.82 -87.05 -7.13
C LYS A 38 -1.75 -85.84 -7.27
N GLY A 39 -2.53 -85.50 -6.24
CA GLY A 39 -3.43 -84.35 -6.22
C GLY A 39 -4.88 -84.63 -6.64
N ASP A 40 -5.24 -85.89 -6.87
CA ASP A 40 -6.63 -86.28 -7.17
C ASP A 40 -7.40 -86.51 -5.86
N PHE A 41 -7.92 -85.41 -5.30
CA PHE A 41 -8.73 -85.43 -4.09
C PHE A 41 -10.22 -85.72 -4.34
N GLU A 42 -10.60 -86.12 -5.56
CA GLU A 42 -11.93 -86.67 -5.85
C GLU A 42 -11.96 -88.21 -5.70
N ALA A 43 -10.79 -88.86 -5.60
CA ALA A 43 -10.68 -90.28 -5.34
C ALA A 43 -11.29 -90.66 -3.97
N ARG A 44 -12.06 -91.75 -3.92
CA ARG A 44 -12.69 -92.26 -2.68
C ARG A 44 -12.53 -93.77 -2.60
N ILE A 45 -12.35 -94.27 -1.38
CA ILE A 45 -12.43 -95.71 -1.12
C ILE A 45 -13.90 -96.11 -1.19
N GLN A 46 -14.25 -96.96 -2.15
CA GLN A 46 -15.63 -97.38 -2.40
C GLN A 46 -15.93 -98.67 -1.63
N ASN A 47 -17.22 -98.96 -1.42
CA ASN A 47 -17.67 -100.19 -0.76
C ASN A 47 -17.01 -100.42 0.62
N VAL A 48 -17.19 -99.47 1.54
CA VAL A 48 -16.71 -99.56 2.92
C VAL A 48 -17.39 -100.75 3.62
N PRO A 49 -16.63 -101.65 4.31
CA PRO A 49 -17.22 -102.81 4.99
C PRO A 49 -18.35 -102.43 5.95
N HIS A 50 -19.42 -103.24 5.99
CA HIS A 50 -20.56 -103.00 6.87
C HIS A 50 -20.29 -103.42 8.33
N GLU A 51 -19.42 -104.40 8.54
CA GLU A 51 -19.06 -104.91 9.86
C GLU A 51 -18.09 -103.98 10.59
N ALA A 52 -18.29 -103.80 11.89
CA ALA A 52 -17.40 -102.99 12.71
C ALA A 52 -16.04 -103.67 12.86
N GLY A 53 -14.98 -103.00 12.38
CA GLY A 53 -13.61 -103.53 12.41
C GLY A 53 -12.58 -102.48 12.00
N GLN A 54 -11.30 -102.80 12.20
CA GLN A 54 -10.18 -101.88 11.94
C GLN A 54 -10.10 -101.43 10.47
N THR A 55 -10.40 -102.33 9.52
CA THR A 55 -10.43 -102.03 8.09
C THR A 55 -11.51 -101.01 7.73
N ARG A 56 -12.70 -101.11 8.33
CA ARG A 56 -13.79 -100.14 8.16
C ARG A 56 -13.39 -98.76 8.69
N ASP A 57 -12.82 -98.71 9.90
CA ASP A 57 -12.39 -97.45 10.50
C ASP A 57 -11.27 -96.79 9.67
N LEU A 58 -10.30 -97.57 9.18
CA LEU A 58 -9.26 -97.07 8.27
C LEU A 58 -9.86 -96.42 7.01
N CYS A 59 -10.79 -97.08 6.32
CA CYS A 59 -11.43 -96.54 5.12
C CYS A 59 -12.20 -95.24 5.39
N LEU A 60 -12.95 -95.19 6.49
CA LEU A 60 -13.71 -94.00 6.88
C LEU A 60 -12.79 -92.83 7.28
N ARG A 61 -11.72 -93.10 8.03
CA ARG A 61 -10.73 -92.09 8.44
C ARG A 61 -9.94 -91.54 7.25
N LEU A 62 -9.58 -92.39 6.29
CA LEU A 62 -8.93 -91.97 5.07
C LEU A 62 -9.86 -91.14 4.17
N ASN A 63 -11.11 -91.56 3.98
CA ASN A 63 -12.09 -90.75 3.25
C ASN A 63 -12.32 -89.38 3.93
N ASP A 64 -12.46 -89.32 5.28
CA ASP A 64 -12.57 -88.03 6.02
C ASP A 64 -11.32 -87.16 5.86
N LEU A 65 -10.12 -87.76 5.82
CA LEU A 65 -8.88 -87.02 5.53
C LEU A 65 -8.86 -86.47 4.09
N ILE A 66 -9.30 -87.26 3.11
CA ILE A 66 -9.40 -86.83 1.71
C ILE A 66 -10.44 -85.72 1.57
N ASP A 67 -11.63 -85.87 2.17
CA ASP A 67 -12.71 -84.88 2.14
C ASP A 67 -12.25 -83.54 2.73
N ARG A 68 -11.52 -83.56 3.85
CA ARG A 68 -10.97 -82.32 4.45
C ARG A 68 -9.89 -81.69 3.60
N THR A 69 -9.05 -82.53 2.97
CA THR A 69 -7.98 -82.02 2.09
C THR A 69 -8.58 -81.42 0.81
N ASP A 70 -9.56 -82.07 0.19
CA ASP A 70 -10.34 -81.56 -0.94
C ASP A 70 -11.03 -80.24 -0.58
N ALA A 71 -11.79 -80.21 0.52
CA ALA A 71 -12.48 -79.02 0.98
C ALA A 71 -11.51 -77.85 1.23
N TYR A 72 -10.37 -78.11 1.89
CA TYR A 72 -9.36 -77.09 2.14
C TYR A 72 -8.75 -76.57 0.84
N ILE A 73 -8.34 -77.44 -0.08
CA ILE A 73 -7.75 -77.05 -1.36
C ILE A 73 -8.76 -76.26 -2.20
N ARG A 74 -10.01 -76.73 -2.28
CA ARG A 74 -11.07 -76.07 -3.05
C ARG A 74 -11.38 -74.68 -2.49
N GLU A 75 -11.58 -74.56 -1.18
CA GLU A 75 -11.90 -73.27 -0.55
C GLU A 75 -10.71 -72.30 -0.57
N SER A 76 -9.48 -72.79 -0.32
CA SER A 76 -8.29 -71.95 -0.39
C SER A 76 -8.00 -71.47 -1.81
N THR A 77 -8.10 -72.35 -2.81
CA THR A 77 -7.96 -72.00 -4.23
C THR A 77 -9.01 -70.97 -4.63
N ALA A 78 -10.25 -71.15 -4.19
CA ALA A 78 -11.29 -70.21 -4.53
C ALA A 78 -11.08 -68.85 -3.82
N CYS A 79 -10.79 -68.83 -2.51
CA CYS A 79 -10.49 -67.58 -1.80
C CYS A 79 -9.32 -66.83 -2.46
N LEU A 80 -8.21 -67.52 -2.75
CA LEU A 80 -7.04 -66.92 -3.41
C LEU A 80 -7.34 -66.49 -4.85
N GLY A 81 -8.15 -67.24 -5.59
CA GLY A 81 -8.55 -66.87 -6.96
C GLY A 81 -9.45 -65.63 -7.00
N TYR A 82 -10.28 -65.39 -5.98
CA TYR A 82 -11.00 -64.13 -5.82
C TYR A 82 -10.04 -62.99 -5.44
N MET A 83 -9.08 -63.23 -4.53
CA MET A 83 -8.04 -62.25 -4.17
C MET A 83 -7.16 -61.86 -5.37
N GLU A 84 -6.83 -62.81 -6.26
CA GLU A 84 -6.07 -62.56 -7.49
C GLU A 84 -6.77 -61.55 -8.42
N ARG A 85 -8.11 -61.58 -8.42
CA ARG A 85 -9.00 -60.66 -9.15
C ARG A 85 -9.37 -59.42 -8.34
N ASN A 86 -8.59 -59.09 -7.30
CA ASN A 86 -8.85 -57.98 -6.38
C ASN A 86 -10.26 -58.01 -5.72
N GLN A 87 -10.87 -59.18 -5.59
CA GLN A 87 -12.16 -59.37 -4.94
C GLN A 87 -11.94 -60.00 -3.56
N TYR A 88 -11.95 -59.17 -2.52
CA TYR A 88 -11.53 -59.59 -1.18
C TYR A 88 -12.67 -60.02 -0.26
N PHE A 89 -13.87 -60.31 -0.77
CA PHE A 89 -15.02 -60.65 0.09
C PHE A 89 -15.14 -62.15 0.43
N ARG A 90 -14.47 -63.03 -0.33
CA ARG A 90 -14.57 -64.49 -0.12
C ARG A 90 -13.66 -64.94 1.01
N ARG A 91 -14.19 -65.74 1.93
CA ARG A 91 -13.45 -66.39 3.02
C ARG A 91 -13.55 -67.91 2.88
N ILE A 92 -12.53 -68.61 3.36
CA ILE A 92 -12.56 -70.06 3.51
C ILE A 92 -13.56 -70.39 4.63
N SER A 93 -14.47 -71.31 4.34
CA SER A 93 -15.37 -71.87 5.37
C SER A 93 -14.55 -72.58 6.44
N GLU A 94 -14.65 -72.12 7.69
CA GLU A 94 -14.00 -72.76 8.84
C GLU A 94 -14.75 -74.02 9.31
N THR A 95 -16.02 -74.16 8.92
CA THR A 95 -16.88 -75.28 9.30
C THR A 95 -16.35 -76.58 8.69
N GLY A 96 -16.02 -77.55 9.54
CA GLY A 96 -15.45 -78.85 9.12
C GLY A 96 -13.92 -78.89 9.04
N MET A 97 -13.25 -77.75 9.16
CA MET A 97 -11.79 -77.67 9.23
C MET A 97 -11.32 -77.93 10.67
N LEU A 98 -10.32 -78.81 10.85
CA LEU A 98 -9.77 -79.16 12.16
C LEU A 98 -8.24 -79.14 12.14
N GLY A 99 -7.64 -78.92 13.30
CA GLY A 99 -6.17 -78.93 13.47
C GLY A 99 -5.46 -77.96 12.53
N ALA A 100 -4.45 -78.46 11.81
CA ALA A 100 -3.64 -77.66 10.89
C ALA A 100 -4.47 -76.99 9.76
N PHE A 101 -5.53 -77.66 9.26
CA PHE A 101 -6.40 -77.08 8.23
C PHE A 101 -7.15 -75.86 8.75
N LEU A 102 -7.68 -75.92 9.98
CA LEU A 102 -8.37 -74.78 10.59
C LEU A 102 -7.42 -73.60 10.80
N VAL A 103 -6.20 -73.87 11.28
CA VAL A 103 -5.16 -72.84 11.46
C VAL A 103 -4.83 -72.18 10.12
N ALA A 104 -4.57 -72.98 9.08
CA ALA A 104 -4.26 -72.44 7.76
C ALA A 104 -5.43 -71.66 7.14
N SER A 105 -6.67 -72.14 7.28
CA SER A 105 -7.87 -71.41 6.84
C SER A 105 -8.02 -70.07 7.55
N LYS A 106 -7.82 -70.03 8.86
CA LYS A 106 -7.82 -68.77 9.64
C LYS A 106 -6.71 -67.82 9.22
N THR A 107 -5.51 -68.33 8.95
CA THR A 107 -4.40 -67.50 8.46
C THR A 107 -4.71 -66.89 7.10
N ILE A 108 -5.29 -67.66 6.17
CA ILE A 108 -5.69 -67.13 4.86
C ILE A 108 -6.83 -66.11 5.01
N ASN A 109 -7.83 -66.39 5.84
CA ASN A 109 -8.92 -65.45 6.12
C ASN A 109 -8.39 -64.13 6.70
N ALA A 110 -7.50 -64.19 7.69
CA ALA A 110 -6.87 -63.01 8.28
C ALA A 110 -6.00 -62.25 7.26
N ALA A 111 -5.31 -62.96 6.36
CA ALA A 111 -4.57 -62.34 5.27
C ALA A 111 -5.52 -61.64 4.27
N ALA A 112 -6.66 -62.25 3.95
CA ALA A 112 -7.68 -61.66 3.09
C ALA A 112 -8.29 -60.40 3.73
N ASP A 113 -8.63 -60.43 5.03
CA ASP A 113 -9.08 -59.26 5.79
C ASP A 113 -8.03 -58.14 5.78
N GLY A 114 -6.75 -58.49 6.00
CA GLY A 114 -5.65 -57.53 6.01
C GLY A 114 -5.41 -56.87 4.65
N VAL A 115 -5.59 -57.60 3.54
CA VAL A 115 -5.50 -57.02 2.19
C VAL A 115 -6.73 -56.17 1.89
N GLU A 116 -7.94 -56.61 2.24
CA GLU A 116 -9.17 -55.84 2.07
C GLU A 116 -9.06 -54.48 2.77
N GLN A 117 -8.62 -54.45 4.03
CA GLN A 117 -8.45 -53.21 4.78
C GLN A 117 -7.45 -52.28 4.11
N LYS A 118 -6.26 -52.79 3.74
CA LYS A 118 -5.25 -51.97 3.04
C LYS A 118 -5.75 -51.40 1.72
N MET A 119 -6.59 -52.13 1.00
CA MET A 119 -7.18 -51.65 -0.26
C MET A 119 -8.18 -50.53 -0.03
N ARG A 120 -8.97 -50.59 1.05
CA ARG A 120 -9.81 -49.46 1.48
C ARG A 120 -8.98 -48.25 1.89
N ASP A 121 -7.92 -48.45 2.68
CA ASP A 121 -7.01 -47.38 3.09
C ASP A 121 -6.36 -46.70 1.87
N PHE A 122 -6.01 -47.47 0.82
CA PHE A 122 -5.46 -46.91 -0.42
C PHE A 122 -6.49 -46.11 -1.23
N ASP A 123 -7.76 -46.52 -1.26
CA ASP A 123 -8.84 -45.78 -1.94
C ASP A 123 -9.14 -44.45 -1.23
N GLU A 124 -9.17 -44.48 0.11
CA GLU A 124 -9.28 -43.27 0.94
C GLU A 124 -8.09 -42.33 0.72
N LEU A 125 -6.87 -42.88 0.68
CA LEU A 125 -5.66 -42.10 0.39
C LEU A 125 -5.69 -41.49 -1.01
N ALA A 126 -6.11 -42.24 -2.03
CA ALA A 126 -6.25 -41.72 -3.40
C ALA A 126 -7.23 -40.55 -3.46
N SER A 127 -8.38 -40.70 -2.80
CA SER A 127 -9.40 -39.65 -2.70
C SER A 127 -8.91 -38.42 -1.93
N SER A 128 -8.13 -38.63 -0.86
CA SER A 128 -7.49 -37.55 -0.09
C SER A 128 -6.48 -36.77 -0.93
N LEU A 129 -5.64 -37.47 -1.72
CA LEU A 129 -4.68 -36.85 -2.62
C LEU A 129 -5.35 -36.04 -3.73
N GLU A 130 -6.45 -36.53 -4.30
CA GLU A 130 -7.23 -35.82 -5.31
C GLU A 130 -7.82 -34.51 -4.74
N ASN A 131 -8.39 -34.56 -3.53
CA ASN A 131 -8.90 -33.38 -2.84
C ASN A 131 -7.79 -32.37 -2.48
N ALA A 132 -6.64 -32.86 -2.02
CA ALA A 132 -5.48 -32.03 -1.73
C ALA A 132 -4.96 -31.33 -2.99
N ALA A 133 -4.87 -32.04 -4.12
CA ALA A 133 -4.53 -31.47 -5.41
C ALA A 133 -5.53 -30.38 -5.82
N GLY A 134 -6.84 -30.66 -5.77
CA GLY A 134 -7.87 -29.66 -6.08
C GLY A 134 -7.75 -28.38 -5.24
N THR A 135 -7.42 -28.53 -3.95
CA THR A 135 -7.20 -27.39 -3.04
C THR A 135 -5.94 -26.60 -3.41
N LEU A 136 -4.84 -27.28 -3.73
CA LEU A 136 -3.60 -26.63 -4.18
C LEU A 136 -3.78 -25.89 -5.51
N ASN A 137 -4.50 -26.47 -6.47
CA ASN A 137 -4.81 -25.84 -7.74
C ASN A 137 -5.57 -24.51 -7.52
N LYS A 138 -6.62 -24.54 -6.69
CA LYS A 138 -7.39 -23.35 -6.35
C LYS A 138 -6.54 -22.28 -5.67
N CYS A 139 -5.71 -22.67 -4.70
CA CYS A 139 -4.82 -21.76 -3.99
C CYS A 139 -3.82 -21.08 -4.93
N ALA A 140 -3.24 -21.84 -5.86
CA ALA A 140 -2.31 -21.29 -6.84
C ALA A 140 -2.99 -20.32 -7.82
N GLU A 141 -4.22 -20.61 -8.25
CA GLU A 141 -4.97 -19.71 -9.14
C GLU A 141 -5.36 -18.40 -8.43
N GLU A 142 -5.76 -18.48 -7.16
CA GLU A 142 -5.99 -17.31 -6.29
C GLU A 142 -4.70 -16.49 -6.13
N MET A 143 -3.55 -17.15 -5.92
CA MET A 143 -2.25 -16.50 -5.80
C MET A 143 -1.82 -15.80 -7.10
N ARG A 144 -2.03 -16.42 -8.27
CA ARG A 144 -1.79 -15.79 -9.57
C ARG A 144 -2.65 -14.55 -9.77
N ARG A 145 -3.94 -14.64 -9.46
CA ARG A 145 -4.86 -13.51 -9.56
C ARG A 145 -4.45 -12.37 -8.64
N SER A 146 -4.14 -12.68 -7.38
CA SER A 146 -3.67 -11.68 -6.41
C SER A 146 -2.37 -11.02 -6.88
N SER A 147 -1.43 -11.80 -7.39
CA SER A 147 -0.15 -11.30 -7.91
C SER A 147 -0.37 -10.34 -9.09
N SER A 148 -1.23 -10.71 -10.05
CA SER A 148 -1.57 -9.85 -11.19
C SER A 148 -2.22 -8.53 -10.76
N THR A 149 -3.14 -8.56 -9.79
CA THR A 149 -3.74 -7.32 -9.25
C THR A 149 -2.70 -6.46 -8.53
N SER A 150 -1.80 -7.07 -7.75
CA SER A 150 -0.71 -6.34 -7.09
C SER A 150 0.29 -5.74 -8.10
N GLU A 151 0.55 -6.39 -9.24
CA GLU A 151 1.39 -5.87 -10.32
C GLU A 151 0.79 -4.62 -10.98
N GLU A 152 -0.52 -4.65 -11.28
CA GLU A 152 -1.26 -3.50 -11.81
C GLU A 152 -1.23 -2.33 -10.82
N GLN A 153 -1.47 -2.61 -9.53
CA GLN A 153 -1.39 -1.60 -8.47
C GLN A 153 0.03 -1.04 -8.33
N ALA A 154 1.06 -1.89 -8.38
CA ALA A 154 2.44 -1.47 -8.31
C ALA A 154 2.81 -0.53 -9.46
N THR A 155 2.36 -0.86 -10.67
CA THR A 155 2.54 0.00 -11.85
C THR A 155 1.83 1.35 -11.69
N GLY A 156 0.60 1.36 -11.17
CA GLY A 156 -0.14 2.59 -10.90
C GLY A 156 0.54 3.48 -9.84
N VAL A 157 1.03 2.88 -8.76
CA VAL A 157 1.78 3.60 -7.71
C VAL A 157 3.10 4.15 -8.26
N ALA A 158 3.82 3.38 -9.09
CA ALA A 158 5.06 3.84 -9.71
C ALA A 158 4.83 5.08 -10.60
N ALA A 159 3.79 5.06 -11.44
CA ALA A 159 3.42 6.20 -12.27
C ALA A 159 3.03 7.43 -11.42
N GLY A 160 2.23 7.22 -10.35
CA GLY A 160 1.86 8.29 -9.42
C GLY A 160 3.07 8.88 -8.67
N ALA A 161 4.07 8.06 -8.35
CA ALA A 161 5.32 8.52 -7.75
C ALA A 161 6.15 9.37 -8.72
N GLU A 162 6.26 8.99 -9.99
CA GLU A 162 6.95 9.81 -11.01
C GLU A 162 6.26 11.16 -11.22
N GLU A 163 4.93 11.19 -11.25
CA GLU A 163 4.16 12.44 -11.34
C GLU A 163 4.38 13.31 -10.09
N ALA A 164 4.32 12.71 -8.90
CA ALA A 164 4.59 13.42 -7.65
C ALA A 164 6.01 14.01 -7.61
N LEU A 165 7.02 13.27 -8.08
CA LEU A 165 8.39 13.76 -8.16
C LEU A 165 8.50 14.99 -9.06
N THR A 166 7.86 14.96 -10.23
CA THR A 166 7.82 16.07 -11.18
C THR A 166 7.16 17.30 -10.55
N ASN A 167 6.06 17.11 -9.83
CA ASN A 167 5.35 18.18 -9.13
C ASN A 167 6.22 18.79 -8.02
N VAL A 168 6.88 17.96 -7.21
CA VAL A 168 7.79 18.42 -6.15
C VAL A 168 8.95 19.23 -6.72
N GLN A 169 9.58 18.76 -7.81
CA GLN A 169 10.64 19.49 -8.51
C GLN A 169 10.16 20.84 -9.05
N THR A 170 8.94 20.89 -9.59
CA THR A 170 8.34 22.13 -10.10
C THR A 170 8.13 23.15 -8.97
N VAL A 171 7.58 22.70 -7.83
CA VAL A 171 7.37 23.57 -6.66
C VAL A 171 8.71 24.04 -6.08
N ALA A 172 9.73 23.17 -6.03
CA ALA A 172 11.07 23.55 -5.61
C ALA A 172 11.68 24.65 -6.51
N ALA A 173 11.57 24.50 -7.83
CA ALA A 173 12.03 25.51 -8.78
C ALA A 173 11.27 26.84 -8.62
N THR A 174 9.95 26.78 -8.42
CA THR A 174 9.16 27.99 -8.15
C THR A 174 9.55 28.65 -6.83
N ALA A 175 9.89 27.87 -5.80
CA ALA A 175 10.39 28.42 -4.54
C ALA A 175 11.75 29.12 -4.71
N GLU A 176 12.65 28.58 -5.55
CA GLU A 176 13.91 29.26 -5.89
C GLU A 176 13.67 30.59 -6.64
N GLU A 177 12.76 30.62 -7.60
CA GLU A 177 12.38 31.85 -8.31
C GLU A 177 11.73 32.89 -7.37
N LEU A 178 10.87 32.45 -6.45
CA LEU A 178 10.28 33.31 -5.42
C LEU A 178 11.36 33.89 -4.50
N ASN A 179 12.35 33.09 -4.11
CA ASN A 179 13.46 33.56 -3.29
C ASN A 179 14.28 34.64 -4.02
N SER A 180 14.55 34.45 -5.31
CA SER A 180 15.19 35.49 -6.13
C SER A 180 14.35 36.77 -6.19
N SER A 181 13.02 36.64 -6.31
CA SER A 181 12.11 37.78 -6.34
C SER A 181 12.09 38.54 -5.01
N ILE A 182 12.14 37.82 -3.88
CA ILE A 182 12.20 38.38 -2.52
C ILE A 182 13.50 39.18 -2.32
N VAL A 183 14.64 38.67 -2.79
CA VAL A 183 15.92 39.39 -2.74
C VAL A 183 15.85 40.71 -3.54
N GLU A 184 15.25 40.69 -4.73
CA GLU A 184 15.07 41.88 -5.55
C GLU A 184 14.10 42.89 -4.92
N ILE A 185 13.00 42.43 -4.32
CA ILE A 185 12.06 43.28 -3.57
C ILE A 185 12.77 43.96 -2.39
N ASN A 186 13.57 43.22 -1.62
CA ASN A 186 14.36 43.79 -0.52
C ASN A 186 15.35 44.87 -1.00
N ARG A 187 15.99 44.65 -2.15
CA ARG A 187 16.86 45.65 -2.78
C ARG A 187 16.08 46.91 -3.15
N GLN A 188 14.88 46.76 -3.73
CA GLN A 188 14.03 47.90 -4.11
C GLN A 188 13.49 48.66 -2.90
N ILE A 189 13.13 47.97 -1.81
CA ILE A 189 12.71 48.61 -0.55
C ILE A 189 13.84 49.46 0.01
N THR A 190 15.06 48.90 0.09
CA THR A 190 16.25 49.63 0.57
C THR A 190 16.48 50.89 -0.26
N GLN A 191 16.43 50.77 -1.60
CA GLN A 191 16.57 51.91 -2.50
C GLN A 191 15.46 52.96 -2.32
N SER A 192 14.21 52.52 -2.08
CA SER A 192 13.10 53.43 -1.81
C SER A 192 13.30 54.19 -0.50
N THR A 193 13.75 53.53 0.56
CA THR A 193 14.05 54.18 1.85
C THR A 193 15.16 55.22 1.73
N GLU A 194 16.23 54.93 0.97
CA GLU A 194 17.28 55.91 0.68
C GLU A 194 16.73 57.12 -0.09
N MET A 195 15.87 56.89 -1.09
CA MET A 195 15.23 57.97 -1.84
C MET A 195 14.33 58.83 -0.95
N THR A 196 13.49 58.22 -0.11
CA THR A 196 12.63 58.93 0.85
C THR A 196 13.46 59.77 1.82
N SER A 197 14.58 59.25 2.33
CA SER A 197 15.48 59.99 3.21
C SER A 197 16.13 61.20 2.52
N ASN A 198 16.50 61.06 1.24
CA ASN A 198 17.01 62.18 0.45
C ASN A 198 15.94 63.26 0.25
N VAL A 199 14.69 62.89 -0.07
CA VAL A 199 13.58 63.84 -0.23
C VAL A 199 13.24 64.54 1.08
N GLU A 200 13.34 63.84 2.22
CA GLU A 200 13.15 64.42 3.55
C GLU A 200 14.19 65.52 3.83
N ARG A 201 15.47 65.26 3.54
CA ARG A 201 16.54 66.26 3.67
C ARG A 201 16.31 67.48 2.79
N GLU A 202 15.92 67.28 1.52
CA GLU A 202 15.62 68.39 0.61
C GLU A 202 14.40 69.21 1.07
N SER A 203 13.39 68.55 1.62
CA SER A 203 12.19 69.22 2.17
C SER A 203 12.54 70.06 3.40
N GLN A 204 13.44 69.60 4.27
CA GLN A 204 13.94 70.37 5.41
C GLN A 204 14.71 71.62 4.97
N VAL A 205 15.56 71.51 3.94
CA VAL A 205 16.29 72.64 3.38
C VAL A 205 15.34 73.68 2.77
N ALA A 206 14.35 73.23 1.99
CA ALA A 206 13.33 74.11 1.43
C ALA A 206 12.49 74.80 2.52
N GLY A 207 12.13 74.07 3.57
CA GLY A 207 11.39 74.59 4.72
C GLY A 207 12.17 75.69 5.46
N ALA A 208 13.48 75.49 5.68
CA ALA A 208 14.35 76.48 6.29
C ALA A 208 14.45 77.77 5.44
N ALA A 209 14.65 77.63 4.13
CA ALA A 209 14.74 78.77 3.22
C ALA A 209 13.44 79.59 3.15
N ILE A 210 12.27 78.93 3.16
CA ILE A 210 10.98 79.61 3.20
C ILE A 210 10.75 80.26 4.57
N GLY A 211 11.18 79.63 5.66
CA GLY A 211 11.14 80.23 7.00
C GLY A 211 11.94 81.53 7.08
N GLU A 212 13.15 81.56 6.51
CA GLU A 212 13.98 82.77 6.41
C GLU A 212 13.31 83.86 5.56
N LEU A 213 12.68 83.49 4.44
CA LEU A 213 11.93 84.42 3.60
C LEU A 213 10.71 85.01 4.33
N SER A 214 10.02 84.19 5.12
CA SER A 214 8.88 84.63 5.94
C SER A 214 9.32 85.66 6.98
N GLN A 215 10.41 85.38 7.71
CA GLN A 215 11.00 86.30 8.68
C GLN A 215 11.47 87.62 8.03
N THR A 216 12.11 87.53 6.86
CA THR A 216 12.55 88.71 6.10
C THR A 216 11.36 89.56 5.67
N SER A 217 10.27 88.93 5.21
CA SER A 217 9.05 89.62 4.79
C SER A 217 8.34 90.30 5.97
N GLU A 218 8.36 89.68 7.15
CA GLU A 218 7.86 90.28 8.41
C GLU A 218 8.66 91.54 8.81
N GLN A 219 9.99 91.50 8.67
CA GLN A 219 10.85 92.67 8.88
C GLN A 219 10.58 93.79 7.89
N ILE A 220 10.38 93.46 6.60
CA ILE A 220 10.01 94.45 5.57
C ILE A 220 8.65 95.07 5.91
N GLY A 221 7.66 94.28 6.34
CA GLY A 221 6.35 94.78 6.78
C GLY A 221 6.47 95.83 7.90
N ALA A 222 7.28 95.55 8.92
CA ALA A 222 7.53 96.50 10.01
C ALA A 222 8.20 97.80 9.54
N ILE A 223 9.10 97.72 8.55
CA ILE A 223 9.74 98.89 7.95
C ILE A 223 8.71 99.71 7.15
N VAL A 224 7.85 99.06 6.38
CA VAL A 224 6.80 99.72 5.58
C VAL A 224 5.82 100.45 6.49
N GLU A 225 5.39 99.84 7.60
CA GLU A 225 4.52 100.47 8.59
C GLU A 225 5.16 101.73 9.20
N LEU A 226 6.46 101.67 9.53
CA LEU A 226 7.23 102.83 10.01
C LEU A 226 7.28 103.96 8.96
N ILE A 227 7.52 103.64 7.69
CA ILE A 227 7.58 104.64 6.61
C ILE A 227 6.19 105.27 6.40
N THR A 228 5.12 104.48 6.42
CA THR A 228 3.74 104.99 6.38
C THR A 228 3.48 105.97 7.53
N GLY A 229 3.93 105.65 8.74
CA GLY A 229 3.88 106.55 9.90
C GLY A 229 4.65 107.86 9.70
N ILE A 230 5.88 107.79 9.15
CA ILE A 230 6.70 108.98 8.84
C ILE A 230 6.02 109.84 7.75
N ALA A 231 5.46 109.22 6.71
CA ALA A 231 4.74 109.92 5.65
C ALA A 231 3.50 110.64 6.21
N GLY A 232 2.76 110.00 7.11
CA GLY A 232 1.64 110.61 7.82
C GLY A 232 2.05 111.81 8.68
N GLN A 233 3.13 111.70 9.44
CA GLN A 233 3.69 112.82 10.22
C GLN A 233 4.18 113.96 9.31
N THR A 234 4.84 113.63 8.21
CA THR A 234 5.35 114.60 7.23
C THR A 234 4.20 115.36 6.58
N ASN A 235 3.12 114.68 6.22
CA ASN A 235 1.90 115.28 5.69
C ASN A 235 1.25 116.24 6.72
N LEU A 236 1.20 115.87 8.00
CA LEU A 236 0.73 116.76 9.08
C LEU A 236 1.63 117.98 9.29
N LEU A 237 2.95 117.80 9.26
CA LEU A 237 3.91 118.90 9.33
C LEU A 237 3.77 119.87 8.15
N ALA A 238 3.66 119.34 6.93
CA ALA A 238 3.46 120.12 5.72
C ALA A 238 2.11 120.86 5.72
N LEU A 239 1.06 120.25 6.27
CA LEU A 239 -0.23 120.90 6.47
C LEU A 239 -0.11 122.08 7.45
N ASN A 240 0.53 121.90 8.60
CA ASN A 240 0.78 122.96 9.57
C ASN A 240 1.61 124.10 8.95
N ALA A 241 2.63 123.78 8.17
CA ALA A 241 3.43 124.76 7.45
C ALA A 241 2.61 125.52 6.39
N THR A 242 1.69 124.84 5.68
CA THR A 242 0.77 125.47 4.72
C THR A 242 -0.17 126.46 5.41
N ILE A 243 -0.70 126.10 6.59
CA ILE A 243 -1.55 126.96 7.42
C ILE A 243 -0.78 128.22 7.84
N GLU A 244 0.45 128.06 8.36
CA GLU A 244 1.24 129.19 8.84
C GLU A 244 1.74 130.09 7.69
N ALA A 245 2.04 129.49 6.53
CA ALA A 245 2.36 130.24 5.31
C ALA A 245 1.16 131.06 4.80
N ALA A 246 -0.06 130.54 4.88
CA ALA A 246 -1.27 131.29 4.57
C ALA A 246 -1.51 132.45 5.58
N ARG A 247 -1.13 132.23 6.85
CA ARG A 247 -1.22 133.23 7.92
C ARG A 247 -0.25 134.41 7.74
N ALA A 248 0.89 134.18 7.11
CA ALA A 248 1.89 135.20 6.77
C ALA A 248 1.56 136.06 5.53
N GLY A 249 0.46 135.78 4.81
CA GLY A 249 0.00 136.56 3.66
C GLY A 249 0.97 136.54 2.47
N GLU A 250 1.19 137.71 1.82
CA GLU A 250 2.09 137.83 0.65
C GLU A 250 3.53 137.37 0.94
N ALA A 251 4.03 137.56 2.16
CA ALA A 251 5.38 137.16 2.57
C ALA A 251 5.57 135.63 2.66
N GLY A 252 4.47 134.87 2.80
CA GLY A 252 4.48 133.41 2.95
C GLY A 252 4.34 132.62 1.65
N LYS A 253 4.11 133.26 0.50
CA LYS A 253 3.81 132.57 -0.78
C LYS A 253 4.85 131.52 -1.19
N GLY A 254 6.14 131.83 -1.07
CA GLY A 254 7.22 130.88 -1.39
C GLY A 254 7.23 129.67 -0.46
N PHE A 255 6.97 129.89 0.84
CA PHE A 255 6.82 128.82 1.84
C PHE A 255 5.57 127.96 1.59
N ALA A 256 4.47 128.57 1.16
CA ALA A 256 3.23 127.85 0.84
C ALA A 256 3.41 126.87 -0.33
N VAL A 257 4.17 127.26 -1.36
CA VAL A 257 4.48 126.37 -2.50
C VAL A 257 5.31 125.16 -2.03
N VAL A 258 6.38 125.40 -1.27
CA VAL A 258 7.21 124.31 -0.72
C VAL A 258 6.40 123.40 0.20
N ALA A 259 5.57 123.96 1.09
CA ALA A 259 4.72 123.17 1.97
C ALA A 259 3.70 122.32 1.20
N SER A 260 3.11 122.85 0.13
CA SER A 260 2.21 122.08 -0.76
C SER A 260 2.95 120.95 -1.49
N GLU A 261 4.18 121.19 -1.96
CA GLU A 261 5.00 120.18 -2.63
C GLU A 261 5.39 119.05 -1.67
N VAL A 262 5.82 119.39 -0.44
CA VAL A 262 6.12 118.40 0.61
C VAL A 262 4.87 117.60 0.98
N LYS A 263 3.70 118.24 1.04
CA LYS A 263 2.42 117.56 1.28
C LYS A 263 2.09 116.56 0.16
N ALA A 264 2.28 116.94 -1.09
CA ALA A 264 2.06 116.06 -2.24
C ALA A 264 3.03 114.87 -2.25
N LEU A 265 4.32 115.11 -1.98
CA LEU A 265 5.32 114.04 -1.83
C LEU A 265 4.95 113.08 -0.69
N ALA A 266 4.53 113.60 0.47
CA ALA A 266 4.13 112.76 1.60
C ALA A 266 2.91 111.88 1.27
N ALA A 267 1.92 112.42 0.56
CA ALA A 267 0.78 111.65 0.08
C ALA A 267 1.17 110.58 -0.96
N GLN A 268 2.10 110.91 -1.87
CA GLN A 268 2.65 109.96 -2.84
C GLN A 268 3.43 108.83 -2.15
N THR A 269 4.23 109.15 -1.13
CA THR A 269 4.95 108.17 -0.32
C THR A 269 3.98 107.24 0.42
N ALA A 270 2.93 107.78 1.05
CA ALA A 270 1.93 106.97 1.74
C ALA A 270 1.21 106.01 0.79
N LYS A 271 0.88 106.46 -0.43
CA LYS A 271 0.29 105.59 -1.45
C LYS A 271 1.26 104.49 -1.90
N ALA A 272 2.53 104.84 -2.11
CA ALA A 272 3.55 103.86 -2.50
C ALA A 272 3.80 102.82 -1.40
N THR A 273 3.78 103.21 -0.12
CA THR A 273 3.91 102.26 0.99
C THR A 273 2.70 101.35 1.13
N GLU A 274 1.48 101.85 0.88
CA GLU A 274 0.25 101.05 0.84
C GLU A 274 0.31 99.98 -0.27
N GLU A 275 0.83 100.33 -1.46
CA GLU A 275 1.06 99.37 -2.54
C GLU A 275 2.12 98.31 -2.17
N ILE A 276 3.18 98.69 -1.46
CA ILE A 276 4.20 97.74 -0.97
C ILE A 276 3.61 96.83 0.11
N GLU A 277 2.79 97.35 1.02
CA GLU A 277 2.15 96.57 2.09
C GLU A 277 1.29 95.43 1.52
N VAL A 278 0.53 95.71 0.44
CA VAL A 278 -0.24 94.68 -0.29
C VAL A 278 0.68 93.60 -0.85
N GLN A 279 1.84 93.96 -1.42
CA GLN A 279 2.79 93.00 -1.97
C GLN A 279 3.46 92.16 -0.87
N VAL A 280 3.86 92.78 0.24
CA VAL A 280 4.45 92.07 1.39
C VAL A 280 3.44 91.09 1.97
N SER A 281 2.18 91.50 2.12
CA SER A 281 1.10 90.62 2.59
C SER A 281 0.90 89.41 1.66
N ALA A 282 0.93 89.63 0.34
CA ALA A 282 0.83 88.55 -0.63
C ALA A 282 2.03 87.57 -0.57
N VAL A 283 3.24 88.09 -0.34
CA VAL A 283 4.44 87.24 -0.12
C VAL A 283 4.31 86.45 1.17
N GLN A 284 3.88 87.07 2.27
CA GLN A 284 3.66 86.39 3.56
C GLN A 284 2.63 85.27 3.42
N GLU A 285 1.48 85.53 2.81
CA GLU A 285 0.46 84.49 2.53
C GLU A 285 1.05 83.36 1.67
N GLY A 286 1.77 83.71 0.60
CA GLY A 286 2.45 82.74 -0.26
C GLY A 286 3.45 81.85 0.50
N THR A 287 4.26 82.44 1.37
CA THR A 287 5.20 81.69 2.23
C THR A 287 4.48 80.80 3.23
N GLY A 288 3.40 81.27 3.86
CA GLY A 288 2.59 80.46 4.78
C GLY A 288 2.03 79.20 4.12
N ARG A 289 1.47 79.33 2.92
CA ARG A 289 1.00 78.17 2.13
C ARG A 289 2.13 77.21 1.77
N ALA A 290 3.32 77.74 1.47
CA ALA A 290 4.47 76.93 1.12
C ALA A 290 4.98 76.13 2.33
N VAL A 291 5.02 76.72 3.53
CA VAL A 291 5.33 76.03 4.79
C VAL A 291 4.35 74.88 5.04
N SER A 292 3.03 75.15 4.99
CA SER A 292 2.02 74.09 5.20
C SER A 292 2.14 72.96 4.17
N SER A 293 2.50 73.28 2.92
CA SER A 293 2.73 72.26 1.89
C SER A 293 3.94 71.38 2.21
N ILE A 294 5.02 71.95 2.75
CA ILE A 294 6.23 71.21 3.16
C ILE A 294 5.96 70.34 4.38
N GLU A 295 5.16 70.82 5.34
CA GLU A 295 4.73 70.01 6.49
C GLU A 295 3.94 68.77 6.05
N LEU A 296 3.01 68.92 5.09
CA LEU A 296 2.27 67.81 4.49
C LEU A 296 3.19 66.82 3.76
N VAL A 297 4.18 67.31 3.02
CA VAL A 297 5.20 66.47 2.38
C VAL A 297 5.97 65.67 3.44
N THR A 298 6.42 66.33 4.51
CA THR A 298 7.16 65.69 5.61
C THR A 298 6.33 64.59 6.29
N GLN A 299 5.05 64.85 6.56
CA GLN A 299 4.14 63.85 7.13
C GLN A 299 3.91 62.65 6.20
N THR A 300 3.83 62.91 4.89
CA THR A 300 3.71 61.87 3.86
C THR A 300 4.97 61.00 3.80
N LEU A 301 6.16 61.60 3.89
CA LEU A 301 7.44 60.89 3.91
C LEU A 301 7.59 60.01 5.16
N ALA A 302 7.17 60.50 6.34
CA ALA A 302 7.16 59.69 7.57
C ALA A 302 6.23 58.46 7.45
N SER A 303 5.08 58.64 6.80
CA SER A 303 4.14 57.55 6.51
C SER A 303 4.74 56.54 5.52
N LEU A 304 5.45 57.01 4.49
CA LEU A 304 6.17 56.17 3.53
C LEU A 304 7.27 55.35 4.21
N ASN A 305 8.09 55.96 5.07
CA ASN A 305 9.13 55.23 5.81
C ASN A 305 8.53 54.12 6.70
N SER A 306 7.42 54.42 7.38
CA SER A 306 6.72 53.43 8.20
C SER A 306 6.17 52.27 7.35
N ALA A 307 5.59 52.58 6.19
CA ALA A 307 5.10 51.57 5.25
C ALA A 307 6.24 50.71 4.70
N SER A 308 7.36 51.30 4.28
CA SER A 308 8.55 50.57 3.82
C SER A 308 9.10 49.63 4.89
N GLY A 309 9.11 50.05 6.16
CA GLY A 309 9.51 49.20 7.28
C GLY A 309 8.58 47.99 7.47
N ALA A 310 7.26 48.19 7.37
CA ALA A 310 6.29 47.11 7.44
C ALA A 310 6.42 46.12 6.26
N ILE A 311 6.67 46.63 5.05
CA ILE A 311 6.90 45.80 3.86
C ILE A 311 8.20 45.00 4.03
N ALA A 312 9.29 45.61 4.51
CA ALA A 312 10.55 44.91 4.75
C ALA A 312 10.37 43.71 5.70
N ALA A 313 9.68 43.93 6.83
CA ALA A 313 9.39 42.86 7.79
C ALA A 313 8.55 41.71 7.16
N ALA A 314 7.53 42.05 6.37
CA ALA A 314 6.72 41.06 5.67
C ALA A 314 7.52 40.27 4.61
N VAL A 315 8.46 40.93 3.92
CA VAL A 315 9.31 40.31 2.91
C VAL A 315 10.35 39.38 3.55
N GLU A 316 10.89 39.72 4.73
CA GLU A 316 11.73 38.80 5.51
C GLU A 316 10.97 37.54 5.93
N GLU A 317 9.73 37.68 6.41
CA GLU A 317 8.88 36.55 6.77
C GLU A 317 8.56 35.66 5.55
N GLN A 318 8.25 36.28 4.40
CA GLN A 318 8.08 35.56 3.14
C GLN A 318 9.35 34.81 2.73
N GLY A 319 10.54 35.40 2.92
CA GLY A 319 11.82 34.73 2.63
C GLY A 319 12.04 33.49 3.48
N ALA A 320 11.74 33.56 4.77
CA ALA A 320 11.80 32.41 5.66
C ALA A 320 10.81 31.32 5.25
N ALA A 321 9.56 31.68 4.93
CA ALA A 321 8.54 30.73 4.48
C ALA A 321 8.93 30.05 3.16
N THR A 322 9.45 30.79 2.18
CA THR A 322 9.89 30.23 0.89
C THR A 322 11.07 29.28 1.05
N THR A 323 12.03 29.60 1.94
CA THR A 323 13.15 28.70 2.26
C THR A 323 12.65 27.38 2.88
N GLU A 324 11.67 27.47 3.76
CA GLU A 324 11.06 26.31 4.40
C GLU A 324 10.26 25.45 3.40
N ILE A 325 9.60 26.08 2.42
CA ILE A 325 8.95 25.36 1.29
C ILE A 325 10.01 24.59 0.50
N ALA A 326 11.12 25.22 0.12
CA ALA A 326 12.19 24.55 -0.62
C ALA A 326 12.76 23.34 0.15
N ARG A 327 12.98 23.50 1.47
CA ARG A 327 13.39 22.41 2.36
C ARG A 327 12.36 21.27 2.38
N SER A 328 11.09 21.60 2.55
CA SER A 328 9.98 20.63 2.59
C SER A 328 9.84 19.87 1.27
N MET A 329 10.06 20.54 0.14
CA MET A 329 10.06 19.89 -1.18
C MET A 329 11.25 18.94 -1.35
N SER A 330 12.44 19.28 -0.83
CA SER A 330 13.57 18.35 -0.84
C SER A 330 13.29 17.07 -0.04
N GLU A 331 12.67 17.21 1.15
CA GLU A 331 12.24 16.06 1.95
C GLU A 331 11.16 15.23 1.25
N ALA A 332 10.17 15.88 0.65
CA ALA A 332 9.14 15.22 -0.13
C ALA A 332 9.75 14.45 -1.33
N SER A 333 10.73 15.02 -2.02
CA SER A 333 11.45 14.36 -3.12
C SER A 333 12.13 13.07 -2.65
N ASN A 334 12.78 13.09 -1.47
CA ASN A 334 13.38 11.89 -0.90
C ASN A 334 12.32 10.85 -0.56
N GLY A 335 11.20 11.26 0.06
CA GLY A 335 10.10 10.36 0.38
C GLY A 335 9.44 9.72 -0.86
N VAL A 336 9.36 10.46 -1.96
CA VAL A 336 8.91 9.89 -3.26
C VAL A 336 9.94 8.89 -3.79
N GLY A 337 11.24 9.16 -3.64
CA GLY A 337 12.31 8.21 -3.96
C GLY A 337 12.19 6.89 -3.19
N ASP A 338 11.93 6.95 -1.88
CA ASP A 338 11.72 5.77 -1.04
C ASP A 338 10.49 4.96 -1.49
N ILE A 339 9.42 5.63 -1.93
CA ILE A 339 8.23 4.97 -2.52
C ILE A 339 8.60 4.24 -3.81
N SER A 340 9.38 4.86 -4.70
CA SER A 340 9.85 4.24 -5.94
C SER A 340 10.77 3.03 -5.69
N GLU A 341 11.60 3.06 -4.66
CA GLU A 341 12.39 1.89 -4.28
C GLU A 341 11.49 0.78 -3.69
N GLY A 342 10.58 1.16 -2.79
CA GLY A 342 9.60 0.26 -2.20
C GLY A 342 8.74 -0.46 -3.24
N ILE A 343 8.30 0.25 -4.29
CA ILE A 343 7.47 -0.35 -5.34
C ILE A 343 8.26 -1.32 -6.22
N THR A 344 9.55 -1.07 -6.43
CA THR A 344 10.46 -2.03 -7.08
C THR A 344 10.56 -3.32 -6.27
N GLY A 345 10.63 -3.21 -4.93
CA GLY A 345 10.58 -4.35 -4.02
C GLY A 345 9.27 -5.14 -4.10
N VAL A 346 8.13 -4.44 -4.16
CA VAL A 346 6.81 -5.08 -4.32
C VAL A 346 6.73 -5.84 -5.65
N SER A 347 7.15 -5.25 -6.76
CA SER A 347 7.16 -5.92 -8.07
C SER A 347 7.99 -7.20 -8.07
N ARG A 348 9.14 -7.21 -7.38
CA ARG A 348 9.94 -8.42 -7.19
C ARG A 348 9.21 -9.50 -6.39
N ASN A 349 8.59 -9.13 -5.27
CA ASN A 349 7.83 -10.07 -4.45
C ASN A 349 6.64 -10.66 -5.22
N VAL A 350 5.97 -9.86 -6.05
CA VAL A 350 4.88 -10.30 -6.93
C VAL A 350 5.39 -11.32 -7.96
N GLN A 351 6.56 -11.08 -8.56
CA GLN A 351 7.18 -12.02 -9.50
C GLN A 351 7.55 -13.35 -8.82
N GLU A 352 8.10 -13.30 -7.60
CA GLU A 352 8.40 -14.48 -6.80
C GLU A 352 7.12 -15.28 -6.46
N ALA A 353 6.04 -14.59 -6.05
CA ALA A 353 4.74 -15.21 -5.77
C ALA A 353 4.11 -15.85 -7.02
N SER A 354 4.18 -15.18 -8.17
CA SER A 354 3.70 -15.70 -9.45
C SER A 354 4.45 -16.97 -9.87
N THR A 355 5.77 -17.00 -9.66
CA THR A 355 6.60 -18.18 -9.90
C THR A 355 6.23 -19.33 -8.97
N GLY A 356 6.08 -19.06 -7.67
CA GLY A 356 5.65 -20.05 -6.68
C GLY A 356 4.26 -20.63 -6.99
N ALA A 357 3.32 -19.81 -7.44
CA ALA A 357 2.00 -20.27 -7.87
C ALA A 357 2.09 -21.23 -9.07
N ALA A 358 2.95 -20.93 -10.06
CA ALA A 358 3.17 -21.83 -11.19
C ALA A 358 3.77 -23.19 -10.77
N GLU A 359 4.67 -23.20 -9.78
CA GLU A 359 5.20 -24.44 -9.22
C GLU A 359 4.13 -25.25 -8.48
N ILE A 360 3.28 -24.60 -7.67
CA ILE A 360 2.17 -25.26 -6.97
C ILE A 360 1.18 -25.87 -7.95
N LEU A 361 0.83 -25.17 -9.04
CA LEU A 361 -0.01 -25.71 -10.11
C LEU A 361 0.57 -27.01 -10.67
N LYS A 362 1.87 -27.00 -11.00
CA LYS A 362 2.57 -28.17 -11.52
C LYS A 362 2.59 -29.33 -10.50
N ILE A 363 2.81 -29.06 -9.22
CA ILE A 363 2.78 -30.07 -8.16
C ILE A 363 1.38 -30.67 -8.03
N SER A 364 0.35 -29.81 -8.04
CA SER A 364 -1.05 -30.22 -7.99
C SER A 364 -1.44 -31.12 -9.16
N GLU A 365 -1.04 -30.78 -10.39
CA GLU A 365 -1.31 -31.60 -11.58
C GLU A 365 -0.66 -32.98 -11.46
N ASN A 366 0.59 -33.04 -10.99
CA ASN A 366 1.28 -34.30 -10.74
C ASN A 366 0.58 -35.13 -9.66
N LEU A 367 0.14 -34.50 -8.57
CA LEU A 367 -0.55 -35.18 -7.48
C LEU A 367 -1.90 -35.75 -7.92
N SER A 368 -2.67 -34.98 -8.68
CA SER A 368 -3.94 -35.42 -9.28
C SER A 368 -3.71 -36.60 -10.24
N SER A 369 -2.66 -36.54 -11.07
CA SER A 369 -2.28 -37.64 -11.95
C SER A 369 -1.92 -38.92 -11.18
N GLN A 370 -1.13 -38.79 -10.10
CA GLN A 370 -0.75 -39.92 -9.26
C GLN A 370 -1.96 -40.52 -8.52
N ALA A 371 -2.86 -39.69 -8.00
CA ALA A 371 -4.12 -40.15 -7.40
C ALA A 371 -4.99 -40.93 -8.40
N GLY A 372 -5.12 -40.41 -9.62
CA GLY A 372 -5.84 -41.09 -10.71
C GLY A 372 -5.20 -42.42 -11.11
N LEU A 373 -3.86 -42.50 -11.16
CA LEU A 373 -3.15 -43.75 -11.42
C LEU A 373 -3.34 -44.78 -10.29
N LEU A 374 -3.30 -44.33 -9.03
CA LEU A 374 -3.54 -45.19 -7.87
C LEU A 374 -4.96 -45.76 -7.91
N LYS A 375 -5.97 -44.90 -8.11
CA LYS A 375 -7.38 -45.30 -8.23
C LYS A 375 -7.60 -46.28 -9.38
N LYS A 376 -7.03 -45.99 -10.55
CA LYS A 376 -7.08 -46.91 -11.69
C LYS A 376 -6.40 -48.24 -11.39
N SER A 377 -5.29 -48.26 -10.66
CA SER A 377 -4.63 -49.51 -10.25
C SER A 377 -5.47 -50.34 -9.27
N LEU A 378 -6.28 -49.69 -8.44
CA LEU A 378 -7.25 -50.37 -7.56
C LEU A 378 -8.40 -50.98 -8.38
N GLU A 379 -8.87 -50.28 -9.40
CA GLU A 379 -9.99 -50.70 -10.27
C GLU A 379 -9.63 -51.73 -11.37
N ARG A 380 -8.39 -51.75 -11.89
CA ARG A 380 -8.05 -52.48 -13.13
C ARG A 380 -8.00 -54.01 -13.04
N LYS A 381 -8.45 -54.62 -11.95
CA LYS A 381 -8.53 -56.09 -11.80
C LYS A 381 -9.89 -56.59 -11.33
N THR A 382 -10.83 -55.70 -11.04
CA THR A 382 -12.20 -56.04 -10.62
C THR A 382 -13.15 -56.32 -11.79
N ALA A 383 -12.73 -56.09 -13.04
CA ALA A 383 -13.43 -56.43 -14.27
C ALA A 383 -12.73 -57.60 -14.97
#